data_AF-A0A1H9ZBL5-F1
#
_entry.id   AF-A0A1H9ZBL5-F1
#
_cell.length_a   1.000
_cell.length_b   1.000
_cell.length_c   1.000
_cell.angle_alpha   90.00
_cell.angle_beta   90.00
_cell.angle_gamma   90.00
#
_symmetry.space_group_name_H-M   'P 1'
#
loop_
_entity.id
_entity.type
_entity.pdbx_description
1 polymer ?
#
loop_
_entity_poly.entity_id
_entity_poly.type
_entity_poly.pdbx_seq_one_letter_code
_entity_poly.pdbx_strand_id
1 'polypeptide(L)' 'MDILFPIGLGFVINVVVFIISRILKQNNSRSFLICFIAFLAVLLTSFIIGSWLGMGIGVISLGMLIFVIMIGIMHFFFTK' A
#
# COMPACT_ATOMS: atom_id res chain seq x y z
N MET A 1 -12.19 -15.66 9.63
CA MET A 1 -11.69 -14.30 9.90
C MET A 1 -11.96 -13.51 8.64
N ASP A 2 -12.86 -12.54 8.70
CA ASP A 2 -13.35 -11.82 7.52
C ASP A 2 -12.19 -11.13 6.80
N ILE A 3 -12.04 -11.46 5.51
CA ILE A 3 -10.98 -10.99 4.60
C ILE A 3 -10.87 -9.45 4.58
N LEU A 4 -11.93 -8.75 4.99
CA LEU A 4 -11.99 -7.31 5.13
C LEU A 4 -10.97 -6.74 6.13
N PHE A 5 -10.69 -7.45 7.24
CA PHE A 5 -9.75 -6.98 8.26
C PHE A 5 -8.31 -6.85 7.73
N PRO A 6 -7.69 -7.90 7.15
CA PRO A 6 -6.34 -7.79 6.59
C PRO A 6 -6.25 -6.79 5.42
N ILE A 7 -7.31 -6.67 4.59
CA ILE A 7 -7.38 -5.66 3.53
C ILE A 7 -7.39 -4.24 4.13
N GLY A 8 -8.25 -3.98 5.10
CA GLY A 8 -8.32 -2.69 5.78
C GLY A 8 -6.99 -2.34 6.46
N LEU A 9 -6.33 -3.33 7.06
CA LEU A 9 -5.02 -3.17 7.69
C LEU A 9 -3.96 -2.76 6.66
N GLY A 10 -3.93 -3.41 5.49
CA GLY A 10 -3.07 -3.01 4.38
C GLY A 10 -3.32 -1.59 3.90
N PHE A 11 -4.57 -1.19 3.75
CA PHE A 11 -4.93 0.18 3.38
C PHE A 11 -4.41 1.20 4.40
N VAL A 12 -4.65 0.96 5.70
CA VAL A 12 -4.22 1.84 6.79
C VAL A 12 -2.69 1.94 6.87
N ILE A 13 -1.95 0.83 6.68
CA ILE A 13 -0.49 0.85 6.60
C ILE A 13 -0.03 1.82 5.52
N ASN A 14 -0.62 1.74 4.33
CA ASN A 14 -0.20 2.58 3.21
C ASN A 14 -0.58 4.06 3.40
N VAL A 15 -1.71 4.34 4.08
CA VAL A 15 -2.06 5.69 4.55
C VAL A 15 -0.97 6.23 5.49
N VAL A 16 -0.54 5.44 6.47
CA VAL A 16 0.49 5.84 7.43
C VAL A 16 1.83 6.09 6.72
N VAL A 17 2.24 5.21 5.81
CA VAL A 17 3.46 5.38 4.98
C VAL A 17 3.39 6.68 4.17
N PHE A 18 2.23 6.98 3.57
CA PHE A 18 2.03 8.21 2.81
C PHE A 18 2.12 9.46 3.68
N ILE A 19 1.48 9.45 4.86
CA ILE A 19 1.53 10.57 5.82
C ILE A 19 2.97 10.80 6.30
N ILE A 20 3.70 9.74 6.68
CA ILE A 20 5.10 9.83 7.10
C ILE A 20 5.95 10.43 5.97
N SER A 21 5.78 9.94 4.74
CA SER A 21 6.50 10.48 3.58
C SER A 21 6.22 11.96 3.36
N ARG A 22 4.98 12.41 3.54
CA ARG A 22 4.60 13.82 3.47
C ARG A 22 5.22 14.66 4.58
N ILE A 23 5.24 14.15 5.82
CA ILE A 23 5.86 14.83 6.97
C ILE A 23 7.35 15.05 6.71
N LEU A 24 8.02 14.12 6.02
CA LEU A 24 9.40 14.25 5.58
C LEU A 24 9.59 15.20 4.38
N LYS A 25 8.61 16.07 4.10
CA LYS A 25 8.61 17.09 3.03
C LYS A 25 8.87 16.51 1.64
N GLN A 26 8.44 15.29 1.37
CA GLN A 26 8.52 14.74 0.02
C GLN A 26 7.38 15.26 -0.87
N ASN A 27 7.67 15.41 -2.17
CA ASN A 27 6.65 15.73 -3.17
C ASN A 27 5.62 14.59 -3.26
N ASN A 28 4.36 14.92 -3.56
CA ASN A 28 3.27 13.94 -3.68
C ASN A 28 3.63 12.77 -4.60
N SER A 29 4.33 13.01 -5.72
CA SER A 29 4.77 11.97 -6.65
C SER A 29 5.82 11.03 -6.06
N ARG A 30 6.72 11.53 -5.19
CA ARG A 30 7.70 10.69 -4.48
C ARG A 30 7.03 9.88 -3.36
N SER A 31 6.10 10.47 -2.62
CA SER A 31 5.32 9.76 -1.60
C SER A 31 4.46 8.64 -2.20
N PHE A 32 3.88 8.87 -3.37
CA PHE A 32 3.20 7.84 -4.15
C PHE A 32 4.14 6.68 -4.52
N LEU A 33 5.33 7.00 -5.04
CA LEU A 33 6.33 6.00 -5.42
C LEU A 33 6.78 5.16 -4.21
N ILE A 34 6.96 5.78 -3.04
CA ILE A 34 7.28 5.06 -1.80
C ILE A 34 6.15 4.10 -1.40
N CYS A 35 4.88 4.52 -1.49
CA CYS A 35 3.74 3.64 -1.19
C CYS A 35 3.65 2.46 -2.18
N PHE A 36 3.99 2.70 -3.45
CA PHE A 36 4.05 1.65 -4.47
C PHE A 36 5.17 0.64 -4.19
N ILE A 37 6.37 1.12 -3.83
CA ILE A 37 7.49 0.25 -3.44
C ILE A 37 7.13 -0.55 -2.17
N ALA A 38 6.49 0.09 -1.18
CA ALA A 38 6.06 -0.59 0.04
C ALA A 38 5.08 -1.73 -0.27
N PHE A 39 4.08 -1.48 -1.13
CA PHE A 39 3.20 -2.53 -1.63
C PHE A 39 3.98 -3.68 -2.29
N LEU A 40 4.92 -3.35 -3.18
CA LEU A 40 5.69 -4.33 -3.95
C LEU A 40 6.58 -5.19 -3.04
N ALA A 41 7.20 -4.57 -2.03
CA ALA A 41 7.97 -5.28 -1.01
C ALA A 41 7.11 -6.27 -0.22
N VAL A 42 5.93 -5.84 0.25
CA VAL A 42 5.00 -6.70 1.01
C VAL A 42 4.49 -7.84 0.13
N LEU A 43 4.14 -7.57 -1.13
CA LEU A 43 3.74 -8.59 -2.08
C LEU A 43 4.86 -9.63 -2.31
N LEU A 44 6.10 -9.19 -2.52
CA LEU A 44 7.24 -10.10 -2.69
C LEU A 44 7.49 -10.94 -1.43
N THR A 45 7.40 -10.34 -0.24
CA THR A 45 7.54 -11.11 1.02
C THR A 45 6.45 -12.17 1.17
N SER A 46 5.24 -11.91 0.66
CA SER A 46 4.14 -12.88 0.70
C SER A 46 4.46 -14.17 -0.07
N PHE A 47 5.18 -14.05 -1.20
CA PHE A 47 5.62 -15.20 -1.99
C PHE A 47 6.77 -15.96 -1.34
N ILE A 48 7.65 -15.29 -0.61
CA ILE A 48 8.82 -15.90 0.03
C ILE A 48 8.42 -16.70 1.28
N ILE A 49 7.46 -16.20 2.07
CA ILE A 49 7.07 -16.78 3.37
C ILE A 49 6.25 -18.08 3.20
N GLY A 50 5.73 -18.36 2.00
CA GLY A 50 5.21 -19.67 1.57
C GLY A 50 4.47 -20.48 2.64
N SER A 51 3.23 -20.11 2.97
CA SER A 51 2.33 -20.85 3.88
C SER A 51 1.00 -20.08 3.99
N TRP A 52 0.13 -20.49 4.92
CA TRP A 52 -1.09 -19.78 5.30
C TRP A 52 -0.82 -18.32 5.73
N LEU A 53 0.34 -18.06 6.35
CA LEU A 53 0.81 -16.71 6.68
C LEU A 53 1.14 -15.87 5.43
N GLY A 54 1.78 -16.47 4.42
CA GLY A 54 2.06 -15.81 3.14
C GLY A 54 0.77 -15.38 2.44
N MET A 55 -0.27 -16.22 2.46
CA MET A 55 -1.59 -15.88 1.91
C MET A 55 -2.21 -14.66 2.64
N GLY A 56 -2.10 -14.61 3.97
CA GLY A 56 -2.55 -13.44 4.75
C GLY A 56 -1.82 -12.15 4.39
N ILE A 57 -0.49 -12.22 4.22
CA ILE A 57 0.34 -11.08 3.79
C ILE A 57 -0.02 -10.65 2.35
N GLY A 58 -0.33 -11.60 1.48
CA GLY A 58 -0.84 -11.33 0.14
C GLY A 58 -2.15 -10.53 0.17
N VAL A 59 -3.09 -10.91 1.05
CA VAL A 59 -4.35 -10.17 1.25
C VAL A 59 -4.11 -8.76 1.79
N ILE A 60 -3.13 -8.58 2.71
CA ILE A 60 -2.72 -7.25 3.19
C ILE A 60 -2.18 -6.40 2.01
N SER A 61 -1.37 -6.99 1.14
CA SER A 61 -0.83 -6.28 -0.04
C SER A 61 -1.94 -5.79 -0.99
N LEU A 62 -3.06 -6.53 -1.12
CA LEU A 62 -4.21 -6.08 -1.90
C LEU A 62 -4.84 -4.81 -1.31
N GLY A 63 -4.93 -4.71 0.01
CA GLY A 63 -5.35 -3.48 0.70
C GLY A 63 -4.44 -2.29 0.40
N MET A 64 -3.12 -2.53 0.39
CA MET A 64 -2.13 -1.51 0.02
C MET A 64 -2.30 -1.07 -1.44
N LEU A 65 -2.56 -2.00 -2.36
CA LEU A 65 -2.79 -1.71 -3.78
C LEU A 65 -4.00 -0.81 -4.00
N ILE A 66 -5.11 -1.04 -3.28
CA ILE A 66 -6.31 -0.20 -3.35
C ILE A 66 -5.97 1.25 -3.02
N PHE A 67 -5.18 1.48 -1.98
CA PHE A 67 -4.72 2.82 -1.62
C PHE A 67 -3.87 3.47 -2.70
N VAL A 68 -2.93 2.72 -3.29
CA VAL A 68 -2.11 3.20 -4.41
C VAL A 68 -3.00 3.61 -5.57
N ILE A 69 -3.94 2.77 -6.00
CA ILE A 69 -4.85 3.09 -7.11
C ILE A 69 -5.64 4.37 -6.81
N MET A 70 -6.18 4.50 -5.60
CA MET A 70 -6.93 5.69 -5.18
C MET A 70 -6.09 6.97 -5.28
N ILE A 71 -4.86 6.98 -4.72
CA ILE A 71 -3.98 8.15 -4.82
C ILE A 71 -3.51 8.40 -6.25
N GLY A 72 -3.25 7.35 -7.03
CA GLY A 72 -2.86 7.48 -8.43
C GLY A 72 -3.96 8.16 -9.26
N ILE A 73 -5.21 7.78 -9.06
CA ILE A 73 -6.37 8.44 -9.68
C ILE A 73 -6.46 9.90 -9.23
N MET A 74 -6.39 10.17 -7.92
CA MET A 74 -6.42 11.56 -7.42
C MET A 74 -5.30 12.39 -8.04
N HIS A 75 -4.07 11.88 -8.05
CA HIS A 75 -2.93 12.58 -8.65
C HIS A 75 -3.16 12.86 -10.14
N PHE A 76 -3.70 11.91 -10.90
CA PHE A 76 -4.04 12.12 -12.31
C PHE A 76 -5.08 13.23 -12.51
N PHE A 77 -6.11 13.31 -11.66
CA PHE A 77 -7.12 14.37 -11.72
C PHE A 77 -6.59 15.74 -11.31
N PHE A 78 -5.69 15.82 -10.31
CA PHE A 78 -5.16 17.10 -9.80
C PHE A 78 -3.97 17.66 -10.59
N THR A 79 -3.37 16.87 -11.50
CA THR A 79 -2.21 17.31 -12.31
C THR A 79 -2.61 17.75 -13.73
N LYS A 80 -3.89 17.66 -14.08
CA LYS A 80 -4.48 18.30 -15.27
C LYS A 80 -4.98 19.70 -14.92
#